data_AF-A0A6P0T784-F1
#
_entry.id   AF-A0A6P0T784-F1
#
_cell.length_a   1.000
_cell.length_b   1.000
_cell.length_c   1.000
_cell.angle_alpha   90.00
_cell.angle_beta   90.00
_cell.angle_gamma   90.00
#
_symmetry.space_group_name_H-M   'P 1'
#
loop_
_entity.id
_entity.type
_entity.pdbx_description
1 polymer ?
#
loop_
_entity_poly.entity_id
_entity_poly.type
_entity_poly.pdbx_seq_one_letter_code
_entity_poly.pdbx_strand_id
1 'polypeptide(L)'
;MGLIQALRGTRDILPDEVGYWQQVEAIAQQILNRAAYREIRPPIFERTELFERGIGEATDVVGKEMYTFNDRATPPRSVTLRPEGTAGVVRAYIQNSLYAAGGVQRLWYT
;
A
#
# COMPACT_ATOMS: atom_id res chain seq x y z
N MET A 1 16.36 20.84 24.66
CA MET A 1 15.35 20.20 23.78
C MET A 1 15.82 18.78 23.55
N GLY A 2 15.01 17.77 23.88
CA GLY A 2 15.42 16.37 23.77
C GLY A 2 15.59 15.93 22.33
N LEU A 3 16.50 14.99 22.08
CA LEU A 3 16.65 14.36 20.77
C LEU A 3 15.38 13.59 20.44
N ILE A 4 14.75 13.90 19.31
CA ILE A 4 13.58 13.16 18.81
C ILE A 4 14.08 11.81 18.27
N GLN A 5 13.35 10.73 18.54
CA GLN A 5 13.69 9.37 18.13
C GLN A 5 12.61 8.79 17.22
N ALA A 6 12.98 7.80 16.41
CA ALA A 6 12.02 7.05 15.61
C ALA A 6 10.96 6.37 16.48
N LEU A 7 9.74 6.24 15.95
CA LEU A 7 8.65 5.56 16.65
C LEU A 7 8.96 4.06 16.77
N ARG A 8 8.60 3.45 17.90
CA ARG A 8 8.73 2.00 18.08
C ARG A 8 7.99 1.26 16.97
N GLY A 9 8.66 0.29 16.34
CA GLY A 9 8.12 -0.47 15.21
C GLY A 9 8.43 0.16 13.84
N THR A 10 9.05 1.35 13.80
CA THR A 10 9.60 1.96 12.58
C THR A 10 11.13 1.93 12.64
N ARG A 11 11.79 1.98 11.47
CA ARG A 11 13.25 2.00 11.38
C ARG A 11 13.72 2.86 10.22
N ASP A 12 14.84 3.53 10.39
CA ASP A 12 15.60 4.12 9.29
C ASP A 12 16.36 3.02 8.55
N ILE A 13 16.43 3.08 7.22
CA ILE A 13 17.29 2.21 6.41
C ILE A 13 18.53 3.02 6.03
N LEU A 14 19.67 2.65 6.59
CA LEU A 14 20.89 3.46 6.50
C LEU A 14 21.70 3.17 5.20
N PRO A 15 22.67 4.03 4.83
CA PRO A 15 23.47 3.84 3.61
C PRO A 15 24.15 2.47 3.49
N ASP A 16 24.57 1.87 4.60
CA ASP A 16 25.21 0.55 4.61
C ASP A 16 24.20 -0.60 4.39
N GLU A 17 22.90 -0.36 4.60
CA GLU A 17 21.84 -1.36 4.42
C GLU A 17 21.07 -1.18 3.10
N VAL A 18 20.89 0.06 2.64
CA VAL A 18 19.99 0.42 1.53
C VAL A 18 20.35 -0.30 0.22
N GLY A 19 21.63 -0.62 0.02
CA GLY A 19 22.09 -1.38 -1.15
C GLY A 19 21.47 -2.77 -1.25
N TYR A 20 21.23 -3.44 -0.12
CA TYR A 20 20.59 -4.76 -0.11
C TYR A 20 19.11 -4.67 -0.51
N TRP A 21 18.39 -3.65 -0.05
CA TRP A 21 16.99 -3.40 -0.41
C TRP A 21 16.85 -3.16 -1.91
N GLN A 22 17.68 -2.25 -2.43
CA GLN A 22 17.72 -1.94 -3.86
C GLN A 22 18.03 -3.17 -4.71
N GLN A 23 18.93 -4.05 -4.24
CA GLN A 23 19.25 -5.29 -4.95
C GLN A 23 18.05 -6.24 -5.03
N VAL A 24 17.34 -6.45 -3.91
CA VAL A 24 16.15 -7.31 -3.87
C VAL A 24 15.04 -6.75 -4.76
N GLU A 25 14.77 -5.45 -4.67
CA GLU A 25 13.77 -4.76 -5.49
C GLU A 25 14.11 -4.83 -6.98
N ALA A 26 15.38 -4.62 -7.35
CA ALA A 26 15.83 -4.71 -8.73
C ALA A 26 15.66 -6.12 -9.31
N ILE A 27 15.97 -7.17 -8.54
CA ILE A 27 15.78 -8.57 -8.98
C ILE A 27 14.28 -8.87 -9.15
N ALA A 28 13.44 -8.47 -8.18
CA ALA A 28 11.99 -8.66 -8.28
C ALA A 28 11.41 -7.96 -9.51
N GLN A 29 11.79 -6.69 -9.75
CA GLN A 29 11.39 -5.93 -10.92
C GLN A 29 11.82 -6.60 -12.22
N GLN A 30 13.06 -7.12 -12.30
CA GLN A 30 13.55 -7.82 -13.49
C GLN A 30 12.72 -9.07 -13.79
N ILE A 31 12.38 -9.87 -12.79
CA ILE A 31 11.56 -11.09 -12.94
C ILE A 31 10.15 -10.73 -13.41
N LEU A 32 9.52 -9.75 -12.76
CA LEU A 32 8.15 -9.33 -13.05
C LEU A 32 8.02 -8.71 -14.45
N ASN A 33 9.00 -7.90 -14.85
CA ASN A 33 9.05 -7.33 -16.20
C ASN A 33 9.18 -8.43 -17.28
N ARG A 34 10.03 -9.45 -17.06
CA ARG A 34 10.14 -10.60 -17.97
C ARG A 34 8.84 -11.40 -18.07
N ALA A 35 8.03 -11.42 -17.02
CA ALA A 35 6.71 -12.05 -17.00
C ALA A 35 5.56 -11.14 -17.51
N ALA A 36 5.90 -9.97 -18.09
CA ALA A 36 4.98 -8.97 -18.59
C ALA A 36 4.02 -8.38 -17.53
N TYR A 37 4.45 -8.34 -16.27
CA TYR A 37 3.76 -7.57 -15.24
C TYR A 37 4.12 -6.09 -15.38
N ARG A 38 3.16 -5.22 -15.09
CA ARG A 38 3.32 -3.76 -15.10
C ARG A 38 3.19 -3.21 -13.68
N GLU A 39 4.02 -2.24 -13.35
CA GLU A 39 3.99 -1.66 -12.01
C GLU A 39 2.76 -0.77 -11.82
N ILE A 40 2.17 -0.80 -10.62
CA ILE A 40 1.11 0.12 -10.18
C ILE A 40 1.43 0.63 -8.77
N ARG A 41 1.15 1.91 -8.51
CA ARG A 41 1.42 2.56 -7.22
C ARG A 41 0.15 3.21 -6.65
N PRO A 42 -0.68 2.46 -5.89
CA PRO A 42 -1.81 3.06 -5.18
C PRO A 42 -1.33 3.94 -4.00
N PRO A 43 -2.15 4.89 -3.51
CA PRO A 43 -1.86 5.71 -2.34
C PRO A 43 -1.50 4.89 -1.08
N ILE A 44 -0.75 5.52 -0.18
CA ILE A 44 -0.38 4.94 1.13
C ILE A 44 -1.55 4.96 2.12
N PHE A 45 -2.50 5.89 1.98
CA PHE A 45 -3.72 5.92 2.79
C PHE A 45 -4.95 6.04 1.90
N GLU A 46 -6.03 5.43 2.35
CA GLU A 46 -7.30 5.32 1.62
C GLU A 46 -8.46 5.54 2.59
N ARG A 47 -9.70 5.63 2.07
CA ARG A 47 -10.89 5.65 2.93
C ARG A 47 -10.95 4.34 3.73
N THR A 48 -11.25 4.43 5.04
CA THR A 48 -11.29 3.26 5.94
C THR A 48 -12.22 2.15 5.42
N GLU A 49 -13.37 2.53 4.85
CA GLU A 49 -14.37 1.61 4.28
C GLU A 49 -13.81 0.68 3.19
N LEU A 50 -12.70 1.06 2.53
CA LEU A 50 -12.06 0.22 1.53
C LEU A 50 -11.49 -1.06 2.16
N PHE A 51 -10.84 -0.94 3.31
CA PHE A 51 -10.19 -2.05 3.99
C PHE A 51 -11.19 -2.88 4.80
N GLU A 52 -12.18 -2.23 5.43
CA GLU A 52 -13.27 -2.92 6.13
C GLU A 52 -14.02 -3.88 5.19
N ARG A 53 -14.34 -3.41 3.97
CA ARG A 53 -15.01 -4.23 2.94
C ARG A 53 -14.07 -5.22 2.25
N GLY A 54 -12.83 -4.82 1.99
CA GLY A 54 -11.88 -5.62 1.21
C GLY A 54 -11.27 -6.79 1.98
N ILE A 55 -10.94 -6.58 3.26
CA ILE A 55 -10.29 -7.57 4.12
C ILE A 55 -11.33 -8.34 4.95
N GLY A 56 -12.41 -7.66 5.34
CA GLY A 56 -13.48 -8.20 6.17
C GLY A 56 -13.41 -7.73 7.62
N GLU A 57 -14.54 -7.24 8.12
CA GLU A 57 -14.69 -6.62 9.44
C GLU A 57 -14.29 -7.53 10.62
N ALA A 58 -14.42 -8.85 10.45
CA ALA A 58 -14.11 -9.83 11.50
C ALA A 58 -12.63 -10.21 11.59
N THR A 59 -11.76 -9.62 10.78
CA THR A 59 -10.32 -9.91 10.81
C THR A 59 -9.61 -9.11 11.89
N ASP A 60 -8.56 -9.69 12.49
CA ASP A 60 -7.73 -8.96 13.47
C ASP A 60 -7.11 -7.70 12.86
N VAL A 61 -6.80 -7.72 11.55
CA VAL A 61 -6.31 -6.55 10.80
C VAL A 61 -7.27 -5.37 10.95
N VAL A 62 -8.54 -5.57 10.59
CA VAL A 62 -9.57 -4.51 10.67
C VAL A 62 -9.88 -4.13 12.12
N GLY A 63 -9.94 -5.12 13.02
CA GLY A 63 -10.33 -4.89 14.41
C GLY A 63 -9.27 -4.24 15.30
N LYS A 64 -7.97 -4.43 15.00
CA LYS A 64 -6.89 -4.11 15.96
C LYS A 64 -5.63 -3.47 15.36
N GLU A 65 -5.39 -3.60 14.06
CA GLU A 65 -4.07 -3.28 13.47
C GLU A 65 -4.09 -2.06 12.54
N MET A 66 -5.27 -1.61 12.10
CA MET A 66 -5.39 -0.44 11.23
C MET A 66 -5.07 0.88 11.94
N TYR A 67 -4.14 1.64 11.37
CA TYR A 67 -3.90 3.03 11.76
C TYR A 67 -4.91 3.96 11.07
N THR A 68 -6.05 4.17 11.73
CA THR A 68 -7.16 5.00 11.25
C THR A 68 -7.18 6.36 11.93
N PHE A 69 -7.43 7.42 11.15
CA PHE A 69 -7.53 8.79 11.62
C PHE A 69 -8.52 9.59 10.77
N ASN A 70 -8.99 10.72 11.30
CA ASN A 70 -9.80 11.66 10.54
C ASN A 70 -8.91 12.64 9.80
N ASP A 71 -9.19 12.85 8.52
CA ASP A 71 -8.54 13.91 7.76
C ASP A 71 -9.10 15.30 8.14
N ARG A 72 -8.58 16.35 7.49
CA ARG A 72 -8.96 17.74 7.77
C ARG A 72 -10.14 18.24 6.92
N ALA A 73 -10.88 17.35 6.25
CA ALA A 73 -12.04 17.76 5.45
C ALA A 73 -13.20 18.24 6.33
N THR A 74 -14.21 18.86 5.72
CA THR A 74 -15.45 19.26 6.41
C THR A 74 -16.64 18.75 5.58
N PRO A 75 -17.38 17.71 6.03
CA PRO A 75 -17.14 16.92 7.25
C PRO A 75 -15.82 16.11 7.18
N PRO A 76 -15.18 15.78 8.32
CA PRO A 76 -13.98 14.95 8.34
C PRO A 76 -14.24 13.56 7.74
N ARG A 77 -13.26 13.02 7.02
CA ARG A 77 -13.33 11.68 6.43
C ARG A 77 -12.44 10.73 7.22
N SER A 78 -12.95 9.54 7.52
CA SER A 78 -12.16 8.44 8.08
C SER A 78 -11.23 7.88 7.01
N VAL A 79 -9.93 7.95 7.27
CA VAL A 79 -8.86 7.44 6.41
C VAL A 79 -7.94 6.53 7.20
N THR A 80 -7.31 5.59 6.50
CA THR A 80 -6.49 4.55 7.12
C THR A 80 -5.19 4.40 6.33
N LEU A 81 -4.05 4.34 7.02
CA LEU A 81 -2.79 3.89 6.41
C LEU A 81 -2.98 2.45 5.93
N ARG A 82 -2.62 2.15 4.69
CA ARG A 82 -2.85 0.84 4.07
C ARG A 82 -2.21 -0.26 4.92
N PRO A 83 -2.98 -1.23 5.46
CA PRO A 83 -2.41 -2.40 6.13
C PRO A 83 -1.88 -3.41 5.10
N GLU A 84 -2.36 -3.34 3.85
CA GLU A 84 -1.99 -4.19 2.72
C GLU A 84 -2.22 -3.44 1.38
N GLY A 85 -1.75 -3.98 0.25
CA GLY A 85 -1.76 -3.30 -1.05
C GLY A 85 -2.88 -3.67 -2.03
N THR A 86 -3.47 -4.85 -1.89
CA THR A 86 -4.44 -5.47 -2.81
C THR A 86 -5.71 -4.66 -2.93
N ALA A 87 -6.32 -4.23 -1.81
CA ALA A 87 -7.55 -3.44 -1.83
C ALA A 87 -7.33 -2.10 -2.57
N GLY A 88 -6.19 -1.45 -2.35
CA GLY A 88 -5.79 -0.24 -3.08
C GLY A 88 -5.61 -0.49 -4.58
N VAL A 89 -5.00 -1.62 -4.97
CA VAL A 89 -4.84 -2.00 -6.38
C VAL A 89 -6.18 -2.28 -7.04
N VAL A 90 -7.08 -3.03 -6.40
CA VAL A 90 -8.42 -3.33 -6.93
C VAL A 90 -9.25 -2.05 -7.07
N ARG A 91 -9.19 -1.15 -6.08
CA ARG A 91 -9.82 0.17 -6.15
C ARG A 91 -9.28 0.97 -7.34
N ALA A 92 -7.96 1.02 -7.53
CA ALA A 92 -7.33 1.70 -8.67
C ALA A 92 -7.71 1.08 -10.02
N TYR A 93 -7.78 -0.25 -10.07
CA TYR A 93 -8.16 -1.03 -11.24
C TYR A 93 -9.58 -0.71 -11.71
N ILE A 94 -10.52 -0.64 -10.77
CA ILE A 94 -11.92 -0.29 -11.04
C ILE A 94 -12.04 1.20 -11.39
N GLN A 95 -11.46 2.09 -10.57
CA GLN A 95 -11.57 3.54 -10.72
C GLN A 95 -11.06 4.05 -12.07
N ASN A 96 -10.01 3.42 -12.61
CA ASN A 96 -9.39 3.81 -13.89
C ASN A 96 -9.82 2.91 -15.04
N SER A 97 -10.87 2.10 -14.86
CA SER A 97 -11.40 1.20 -15.88
C SER A 97 -10.36 0.31 -16.55
N LEU A 98 -9.36 -0.17 -15.79
CA LEU A 98 -8.28 -1.01 -16.35
C LEU A 98 -8.81 -2.34 -16.90
N TYR A 99 -9.98 -2.80 -16.45
CA TYR A 99 -10.70 -3.93 -17.03
C TYR A 99 -11.16 -3.69 -18.47
N ALA A 100 -11.41 -2.43 -18.85
CA ALA A 100 -11.90 -2.08 -20.18
C ALA A 100 -10.83 -2.17 -21.26
N ALA A 101 -9.54 -2.19 -20.88
CA ALA A 101 -8.43 -2.41 -21.80
C ALA A 101 -8.42 -3.84 -22.40
N GLY A 102 -9.26 -4.75 -21.89
CA GLY A 102 -9.33 -6.13 -22.33
C GLY A 102 -8.16 -6.98 -21.85
N GLY A 103 -8.33 -8.30 -21.95
CA GLY A 103 -7.32 -9.26 -21.51
C GLY A 103 -7.06 -9.26 -20.01
N VAL A 104 -6.01 -9.97 -19.60
CA VAL A 104 -5.59 -10.05 -18.19
C VAL A 104 -4.64 -8.90 -17.86
N GLN A 105 -4.98 -8.11 -16.85
CA GLN A 105 -4.07 -7.10 -16.30
C GLN A 105 -3.13 -7.76 -15.29
N ARG A 106 -1.84 -7.87 -15.65
CA ARG A 106 -0.78 -8.35 -14.77
C ARG A 106 -0.12 -7.15 -14.10
N LEU A 107 -0.43 -6.93 -12.83
CA LEU A 107 0.03 -5.77 -12.07
C LEU A 107 0.92 -6.18 -10.89
N TRP A 108 1.91 -5.37 -10.55
CA TRP A 108 2.76 -5.56 -9.36
C TRP A 108 3.02 -4.23 -8.65
N TYR A 109 3.37 -4.29 -7.36
CA TYR A 109 3.65 -3.13 -6.52
C TYR A 109 4.75 -3.45 -5.49
N THR A 110 5.39 -2.40 -4.97
CA THR A 110 6.31 -2.42 -3.82
C THR A 110 5.70 -1.73 -2.61
#